data_AF-A0A1V6UNG5-F1
#
_entry.id   AF-A0A1V6UNG5-F1
#
_cell.length_a   1.000
_cell.length_b   1.000
_cell.length_c   1.000
_cell.angle_alpha   90.00
_cell.angle_beta   90.00
_cell.angle_gamma   90.00
#
_symmetry.space_group_name_H-M   'P 1'
#
loop_
_entity.id
_entity.type
_entity.pdbx_description
1 polymer ?
#
loop_
_entity_poly.entity_id
_entity_poly.type
_entity_poly.pdbx_seq_one_letter_code
_entity_poly.pdbx_strand_id
1 'polypeptide(L)'
;MELARLLPLLSPTARKYLSRAEYRISVPPEFVKRDDQQSIVESILTNAGDGLRFREDIITPLTTSGSEAFEELKNMLRSSEARSRTISLSPQLLPSGSIVLVGNRRWLHARNEVRDPKRHLRRVRWDAKPFER
;
A
#
# COMPACT_ATOMS: atom_id res chain seq x y z
N MET A 1 4.72 -6.47 2.78
CA MET A 1 5.03 -6.08 4.18
C MET A 1 3.73 -5.77 4.90
N GLU A 2 3.59 -6.23 6.14
CA GLU A 2 2.42 -5.97 6.98
C GLU A 2 2.55 -4.62 7.72
N LEU A 3 1.43 -3.89 7.83
CA LEU A 3 1.37 -2.58 8.49
C LEU A 3 1.84 -2.64 9.95
N ALA A 4 1.45 -3.67 10.70
CA ALA A 4 1.88 -3.87 12.09
C ALA A 4 3.40 -4.00 12.25
N ARG A 5 4.10 -4.46 11.20
CA ARG A 5 5.58 -4.57 11.18
C ARG A 5 6.27 -3.29 10.72
N LEU A 6 5.54 -2.44 9.98
CA LEU A 6 6.00 -1.14 9.49
C LEU A 6 5.84 -0.04 10.54
N LEU A 7 4.69 0.05 11.22
CA LEU A 7 4.40 1.15 12.14
C LEU A 7 5.47 1.38 13.23
N PRO A 8 6.08 0.34 13.84
CA PRO A 8 7.14 0.53 14.82
C PRO A 8 8.43 1.12 14.25
N LEU A 9 8.62 1.08 12.92
CA LEU A 9 9.78 1.66 12.24
C LEU A 9 9.63 3.15 11.95
N LEU A 10 8.41 3.68 12.03
CA LEU A 10 8.12 5.07 11.74
C LEU A 10 8.15 5.88 13.03
N SER A 11 8.69 7.09 12.93
CA SER A 11 8.70 8.05 14.03
C SER A 11 7.25 8.36 14.48
N PRO A 12 7.03 8.69 15.76
CA PRO A 12 5.72 9.18 16.21
C PRO A 12 5.23 10.37 15.40
N THR A 13 6.15 11.25 14.97
CA THR A 13 5.88 12.42 14.14
C THR A 13 5.37 12.02 12.76
N ALA A 14 6.03 11.10 12.06
CA ALA A 14 5.56 10.62 10.77
C ALA A 14 4.20 9.94 10.90
N ARG A 15 4.00 9.08 11.91
CA ARG A 15 2.68 8.45 12.13
C ARG A 15 1.57 9.47 12.35
N LYS A 16 1.84 10.55 13.09
CA LYS A 16 0.91 11.67 13.29
C LYS A 16 0.54 12.32 11.97
N TYR A 17 1.51 12.73 11.15
CA TYR A 17 1.24 13.46 9.89
C TYR A 17 0.72 12.55 8.77
N LEU A 18 1.11 11.28 8.72
CA LEU A 18 0.52 10.29 7.81
C LEU A 18 -0.97 10.02 8.10
N SER A 19 -1.40 10.25 9.34
CA SER A 19 -2.80 10.07 9.76
C SER A 19 -3.69 11.29 9.49
N ARG A 20 -3.12 12.41 9.03
CA ARG A 20 -3.89 13.61 8.69
C ARG A 20 -4.36 13.58 7.25
N ALA A 21 -5.51 14.21 6.98
CA ALA A 21 -6.03 14.41 5.63
C ALA A 21 -5.27 15.51 4.88
N GLU A 22 -3.98 15.28 4.64
CA GLU A 22 -3.04 16.24 4.05
C GLU A 22 -2.41 15.69 2.76
N TYR A 23 -3.05 14.70 2.11
CA TYR A 23 -2.54 14.05 0.90
C TYR A 23 -3.60 14.04 -0.19
N ARG A 24 -3.27 14.60 -1.35
CA ARG A 24 -4.05 14.39 -2.57
C ARG A 24 -3.71 13.02 -3.15
N ILE A 25 -4.72 12.18 -3.34
CA ILE A 25 -4.59 10.86 -3.94
C ILE A 25 -5.32 10.90 -5.28
N SER A 26 -4.55 10.87 -6.37
CA SER A 26 -5.10 10.88 -7.72
C SER A 26 -5.70 9.53 -8.08
N VAL A 27 -6.83 9.54 -8.78
CA VAL A 27 -7.42 8.34 -9.37
C VAL A 27 -6.53 7.96 -10.56
N PRO A 28 -5.97 6.73 -10.59
CA PRO A 28 -5.19 6.30 -11.74
C PRO A 28 -6.01 6.38 -13.03
N PRO A 29 -5.40 6.76 -14.17
CA PRO A 29 -6.11 6.95 -15.44
C PRO A 29 -6.98 5.76 -15.84
N GLU A 30 -6.53 4.54 -15.54
CA GLU A 30 -7.26 3.30 -15.81
C GLU A 30 -8.58 3.14 -15.03
N PHE A 31 -8.86 4.01 -14.06
CA PHE A 31 -10.05 3.99 -13.21
C PHE A 31 -10.91 5.26 -13.30
N VAL A 32 -10.54 6.24 -14.12
CA VAL A 32 -11.33 7.47 -14.29
C VAL A 32 -12.62 7.11 -15.03
N LYS A 33 -13.77 7.29 -14.36
CA LYS A 33 -15.11 7.06 -14.93
C LYS A 33 -15.78 8.35 -15.40
N ARG A 34 -15.44 9.47 -14.76
CA ARG A 34 -15.96 10.81 -15.02
C ARG A 34 -14.87 11.83 -14.75
N ASP A 35 -14.82 12.87 -15.56
CA ASP A 35 -13.74 13.88 -15.49
C ASP A 35 -13.78 14.73 -14.21
N ASP A 36 -14.88 14.72 -13.46
CA ASP A 36 -15.06 15.46 -12.21
C ASP A 36 -14.50 14.75 -10.97
N GLN A 37 -14.09 13.48 -11.07
CA GLN A 37 -13.62 12.67 -9.94
C GLN A 37 -12.20 12.14 -10.18
N GLN A 38 -11.25 13.06 -10.29
CA GLN A 38 -9.85 12.74 -10.59
C GLN A 38 -8.96 12.59 -9.34
N SER A 39 -9.39 13.05 -8.16
CA SER A 39 -8.63 12.88 -6.93
C SER A 39 -9.49 13.02 -5.68
N ILE A 40 -8.94 12.59 -4.54
CA ILE A 40 -9.46 12.83 -3.20
C ILE A 40 -8.37 13.44 -2.32
N VAL A 41 -8.75 14.14 -1.24
CA VAL A 41 -7.82 14.57 -0.19
C VAL A 41 -8.11 13.77 1.07
N GLU A 42 -7.15 12.94 1.48
CA GLU A 42 -7.34 11.95 2.55
C GLU A 42 -6.04 11.67 3.29
N SER A 43 -6.11 10.87 4.36
CA SER A 43 -4.93 10.37 5.07
C SER A 43 -4.31 9.12 4.40
N ILE A 44 -3.01 8.92 4.63
CA ILE A 44 -2.30 7.70 4.21
C ILE A 44 -2.53 6.59 5.24
N LEU A 45 -2.36 6.89 6.53
CA LEU A 45 -2.76 5.98 7.62
C LEU A 45 -4.25 6.18 7.92
N THR A 46 -5.03 5.12 7.73
CA THR A 46 -6.49 5.11 7.87
C THR A 46 -6.91 4.33 9.11
N ASN A 47 -8.17 4.48 9.56
CA ASN A 47 -8.76 3.69 10.64
C ASN A 47 -7.91 3.68 11.92
N ALA A 48 -7.47 4.86 12.38
CA ALA A 48 -6.59 5.02 13.54
C ALA A 48 -5.28 4.19 13.46
N GLY A 49 -4.76 3.94 12.26
CA GLY A 49 -3.52 3.20 12.04
C GLY A 49 -3.72 1.70 11.75
N ASP A 50 -4.96 1.20 11.66
CA ASP A 50 -5.23 -0.18 11.27
C ASP A 50 -5.34 -0.35 9.72
N GLY A 51 -5.14 0.72 8.95
CA GLY A 51 -5.04 0.62 7.50
C GLY A 51 -4.05 1.58 6.89
N LEU A 52 -3.61 1.27 5.67
CA LEU A 52 -2.67 2.09 4.90
C LEU A 52 -3.10 2.19 3.44
N ARG A 53 -3.18 3.42 2.93
CA ARG A 53 -3.38 3.73 1.51
C ARG A 53 -2.09 4.24 0.92
N PHE A 54 -1.40 3.39 0.16
CA PHE A 54 -0.12 3.76 -0.42
C PHE A 54 0.02 3.20 -1.83
N ARG A 55 0.21 4.12 -2.78
CA ARG A 55 0.67 3.88 -4.14
C ARG A 55 1.51 5.10 -4.50
N GLU A 56 2.82 4.93 -4.56
CA GLU A 56 3.80 6.02 -4.58
C GLU A 56 3.53 7.02 -5.72
N ASP A 57 3.15 6.53 -6.90
CA ASP A 57 2.96 7.31 -8.12
C ASP A 57 1.72 8.21 -8.14
N ILE A 58 0.79 8.07 -7.19
CA ILE A 58 -0.49 8.82 -7.19
C ILE A 58 -0.71 9.70 -5.96
N ILE A 59 0.26 9.79 -5.05
CA ILE A 59 0.13 10.53 -3.81
C ILE A 59 0.94 11.83 -3.90
N THR A 60 0.30 12.95 -3.59
CA THR A 60 0.93 14.27 -3.47
C THR A 60 0.66 14.85 -2.08
N PRO A 61 1.69 15.02 -1.23
CA PRO A 61 1.55 15.74 0.03
C PRO A 61 1.15 17.20 -0.20
N LEU A 62 0.29 17.74 0.67
CA LEU A 62 -0.23 19.12 0.58
C LEU A 62 0.41 20.07 1.59
N THR A 63 1.17 19.54 2.55
CA THR A 63 1.85 20.31 3.60
C THR A 63 3.32 19.90 3.68
N THR A 64 4.16 20.79 4.21
CA THR A 64 5.58 20.52 4.46
C THR A 64 5.76 19.30 5.38
N SER A 65 5.03 19.26 6.50
CA SER A 65 5.12 18.14 7.45
C SER A 65 4.56 16.83 6.88
N GLY A 66 3.53 16.89 6.04
CA GLY A 66 3.04 15.74 5.29
C GLY A 66 4.07 15.23 4.29
N SER A 67 4.80 16.13 3.64
CA SER A 67 5.90 15.77 2.73
C SER A 67 7.05 15.08 3.47
N GLU A 68 7.48 15.62 4.61
CA GLU A 68 8.52 15.02 5.45
C GLU A 68 8.13 13.61 5.90
N ALA A 69 6.89 13.44 6.37
CA ALA A 69 6.37 12.15 6.80
C ALA A 69 6.24 11.14 5.64
N PHE A 70 5.87 11.61 4.45
CA PHE A 70 5.82 10.80 3.24
C PHE A 70 7.21 10.34 2.78
N GLU A 71 8.21 11.23 2.83
CA GLU A 71 9.60 10.87 2.56
C GLU A 71 10.13 9.86 3.58
N GLU A 72 9.83 10.05 4.88
CA GLU A 72 10.20 9.06 5.91
C GLU A 72 9.61 7.69 5.59
N LEU A 73 8.32 7.61 5.24
CA LEU A 73 7.67 6.37 4.83
C LEU A 73 8.37 5.71 3.63
N LYS A 74 8.67 6.47 2.57
CA LYS A 74 9.37 5.94 1.37
C LYS A 74 10.76 5.43 1.69
N ASN A 75 11.54 6.20 2.45
CA ASN A 75 12.88 5.81 2.86
C ASN A 75 12.84 4.57 3.74
N MET A 76 11.89 4.49 4.66
CA MET A 76 11.70 3.33 5.51
C MET A 76 11.36 2.08 4.68
N LEU A 77 10.45 2.18 3.71
CA LEU A 77 10.10 1.09 2.80
C LEU A 77 11.30 0.57 1.98
N ARG A 78 12.30 1.41 1.73
CA ARG A 78 13.51 1.06 0.96
C ARG A 78 14.65 0.54 1.84
N SER A 79 14.57 0.75 3.16
CA SER A 79 15.60 0.38 4.14
C SER A 79 15.84 -1.14 4.20
N SER A 80 17.02 -1.53 4.68
CA SER A 80 17.34 -2.92 5.00
C SER A 80 16.42 -3.50 6.07
N GLU A 81 15.97 -2.68 7.01
CA GLU A 81 15.11 -3.10 8.11
C GLU A 81 13.67 -3.42 7.65
N ALA A 82 13.12 -2.66 6.72
CA ALA A 82 11.86 -3.04 6.07
C ALA A 82 12.02 -4.29 5.20
N ARG A 83 13.16 -4.47 4.53
CA ARG A 83 13.44 -5.67 3.73
C ARG A 83 13.49 -6.94 4.60
N SER A 84 14.13 -6.89 5.78
CA SER A 84 14.18 -8.05 6.69
C SER A 84 12.79 -8.44 7.23
N ARG A 85 11.83 -7.51 7.24
CA ARG A 85 10.43 -7.72 7.63
C ARG A 85 9.50 -8.00 6.45
N THR A 86 10.03 -8.04 5.23
CA THR A 86 9.25 -8.27 4.00
C THR A 86 9.27 -9.74 3.62
N ILE A 87 8.09 -10.30 3.38
CA ILE A 87 7.96 -11.64 2.82
C ILE A 87 8.26 -11.58 1.32
N SER A 88 9.31 -12.27 0.89
CA SER A 88 9.64 -12.44 -0.52
C SER A 88 9.06 -13.75 -1.02
N LEU A 89 8.12 -13.67 -1.96
CA LEU A 89 7.52 -14.84 -2.61
C LEU A 89 8.27 -15.12 -3.91
N SER A 90 9.24 -16.02 -3.85
CA SER A 90 9.96 -16.48 -5.04
C SER A 90 9.09 -17.41 -5.89
N PRO A 91 9.42 -17.62 -7.18
CA PRO A 91 8.70 -18.56 -8.03
C PRO A 91 8.64 -19.98 -7.45
N GLN A 92 9.67 -20.42 -6.73
CA GLN A 92 9.73 -21.74 -6.09
C GLN A 92 8.70 -21.87 -4.95
N LEU A 93 8.33 -20.76 -4.31
CA LEU A 93 7.31 -20.70 -3.26
C LEU A 93 5.88 -20.53 -3.81
N LEU A 94 5.74 -20.27 -5.11
CA LEU A 94 4.46 -20.07 -5.79
C LEU A 94 4.34 -20.98 -7.03
N PRO A 95 4.35 -22.32 -6.85
CA PRO A 95 4.11 -23.24 -7.96
C PRO A 95 2.71 -23.03 -8.58
N SER A 96 2.50 -23.57 -9.79
CA SER A 96 1.19 -23.52 -10.45
C SER A 96 0.10 -24.08 -9.54
N GLY A 97 -1.04 -23.40 -9.48
CA GLY A 97 -2.14 -23.74 -8.57
C GLY A 97 -2.07 -23.05 -7.19
N SER A 98 -0.99 -22.33 -6.88
CA SER A 98 -0.91 -21.56 -5.62
C SER A 98 -1.90 -20.40 -5.59
N ILE A 99 -2.47 -20.16 -4.40
CA ILE A 99 -3.34 -19.01 -4.14
C ILE A 99 -2.70 -18.14 -3.05
N VAL A 100 -2.60 -16.84 -3.32
CA VAL A 100 -2.14 -15.85 -2.34
C VAL A 100 -3.33 -15.00 -1.92
N LEU A 101 -3.69 -15.06 -0.64
CA LEU A 101 -4.72 -14.21 -0.04
C LEU A 101 -4.05 -13.04 0.67
N VAL A 102 -4.44 -11.81 0.31
CA VAL A 102 -3.82 -10.60 0.86
C VAL A 102 -4.89 -9.70 1.47
N GLY A 103 -4.75 -9.40 2.75
CA GLY A 103 -5.55 -8.37 3.42
C GLY A 103 -5.12 -6.97 2.95
N ASN A 104 -5.69 -6.50 1.83
CA ASN A 104 -5.26 -5.27 1.13
C ASN A 104 -5.30 -4.00 1.99
N ARG A 105 -6.05 -4.00 3.10
CA ARG A 105 -6.08 -2.90 4.07
C ARG A 105 -4.83 -2.82 4.95
N ARG A 106 -4.22 -3.97 5.27
CA ARG A 106 -3.10 -4.11 6.22
C ARG A 106 -1.78 -4.50 5.56
N TRP A 107 -1.80 -4.89 4.28
CA TRP A 107 -0.63 -5.42 3.59
C TRP A 107 -0.26 -4.58 2.38
N LEU A 108 0.98 -4.10 2.36
CA LEU A 108 1.64 -3.59 1.16
C LEU A 108 2.20 -4.75 0.36
N HIS A 109 2.07 -4.65 -0.97
CA HIS A 109 2.65 -5.60 -1.91
C HIS A 109 3.28 -4.85 -3.08
N ALA A 110 4.33 -5.44 -3.63
CA ALA A 110 5.03 -4.97 -4.81
C ALA A 110 5.48 -6.18 -5.63
N ARG A 111 6.05 -5.92 -6.80
CA ARG A 111 6.58 -6.96 -7.68
C ARG A 111 7.93 -6.50 -8.21
N ASN A 112 8.86 -7.44 -8.34
CA ASN A 112 10.07 -7.24 -9.12
C ASN A 112 9.74 -7.19 -10.63
N GLU A 113 10.77 -6.92 -11.42
CA GLU A 113 10.72 -7.09 -12.87
C GLU A 113 10.30 -8.52 -13.24
N VAL A 114 9.34 -8.67 -14.16
CA VAL A 114 8.88 -9.98 -14.64
C VAL A 114 9.72 -10.38 -15.83
N ARG A 115 10.57 -11.39 -15.64
CA ARG A 115 11.45 -11.95 -16.68
C ARG A 115 10.91 -13.23 -17.33
N ASP A 116 9.93 -13.88 -16.69
CA ASP A 116 9.29 -15.08 -17.21
C ASP A 116 8.08 -14.70 -18.10
N PRO A 117 8.15 -14.90 -19.43
CA PRO A 117 7.06 -14.57 -20.34
C PRO A 117 5.84 -15.49 -20.17
N LYS A 118 6.00 -16.66 -19.55
CA LYS A 118 4.90 -17.61 -19.30
C LYS A 118 4.17 -17.34 -17.99
N ARG A 119 4.63 -16.38 -17.18
CA ARG A 119 4.02 -16.04 -15.90
C ARG A 119 2.58 -15.59 -16.09
N HIS A 120 1.64 -16.42 -15.66
CA HIS A 120 0.21 -16.12 -15.72
C HIS A 120 -0.43 -16.20 -14.32
N LEU A 121 -1.08 -15.12 -13.89
CA LEU A 121 -1.82 -15.06 -12.63
C LEU A 121 -3.25 -14.58 -12.89
N ARG A 122 -4.21 -15.15 -12.15
CA ARG A 122 -5.58 -14.63 -12.06
C ARG A 122 -5.74 -13.88 -10.75
N ARG A 123 -6.36 -12.70 -10.78
CA ARG A 123 -6.58 -11.86 -9.60
C ARG A 123 -8.05 -11.57 -9.43
N VAL A 124 -8.57 -11.83 -8.24
CA VAL A 124 -9.92 -11.46 -7.82
C VAL A 124 -9.81 -10.51 -6.64
N ARG A 125 -10.60 -9.44 -6.65
CA ARG A 125 -10.86 -8.61 -5.48
C ARG A 125 -12.30 -8.84 -5.06
N TRP A 126 -12.50 -8.98 -3.77
CA TRP A 126 -13.83 -9.09 -3.18
C TRP A 126 -13.85 -8.25 -1.91
N ASP A 127 -15.04 -7.79 -1.55
CA ASP A 127 -15.30 -7.19 -0.25
C ASP A 127 -15.91 -8.28 0.64
N ALA A 128 -15.17 -8.72 1.65
CA ALA A 128 -15.59 -9.80 2.52
C ALA A 128 -16.68 -9.30 3.46
N LYS A 129 -17.92 -9.79 3.27
CA LYS A 129 -19.03 -9.55 4.19
C LYS A 129 -19.27 -10.80 5.04
N PRO A 130 -19.59 -10.67 6.33
CA PRO A 130 -20.04 -11.79 7.14
C PRO A 130 -21.26 -12.46 6.48
N PHE A 131 -21.35 -13.79 6.58
CA PHE A 131 -22.59 -14.47 6.22
C PHE A 131 -23.68 -14.07 7.22
N GLU A 132 -24.84 -13.67 6.70
CA GLU A 132 -26.04 -13.53 7.52
C GLU A 132 -26.42 -14.93 8.02
N ARG A 133 -26.64 -15.06 9.34
CA ARG A 133 -27.07 -16.31 9.97
C ARG A 133 -28.56 -16.48 9.84
#